data_AF-A0A133SIC2-F1
#
_entry.id   AF-A0A133SIC2-F1
#
_cell.length_a   1.000
_cell.length_b   1.000
_cell.length_c   1.000
_cell.angle_alpha   90.00
_cell.angle_beta   90.00
_cell.angle_gamma   90.00
#
_symmetry.space_group_name_H-M   'P 1'
#
loop_
_entity.id
_entity.type
_entity.pdbx_description
1 polymer ?
#
loop_
_entity_poly.entity_id
_entity_poly.type
_entity_poly.pdbx_seq_one_letter_code
_entity_poly.pdbx_strand_id
1 'polypeptide(L)'
;MELEECRREIDGLDRELAKILERRMQVVAAVAAYKKEHHMEIYDPRRERQVLDKISNLTEQKNLAPYLRRIYQCIMDESKKYEREHMGI
;
A
#
# COMPACT_ATOMS: atom_id res chain seq x y z
N MET A 1 -29.19 -4.82 8.82
CA MET A 1 -28.05 -3.96 9.18
C MET A 1 -28.44 -2.56 8.81
N GLU A 2 -28.58 -1.70 9.81
CA GLU A 2 -28.92 -0.28 9.61
C GLU A 2 -27.69 0.48 9.11
N LEU A 3 -27.89 1.60 8.41
CA LEU A 3 -26.79 2.39 7.84
C LEU A 3 -25.73 2.79 8.89
N GLU A 4 -26.17 3.10 10.11
CA GLU A 4 -25.31 3.49 11.22
C GLU A 4 -24.52 2.31 11.82
N GLU A 5 -24.97 1.08 11.63
CA GLU A 5 -24.18 -0.11 11.98
C GLU A 5 -23.06 -0.32 10.95
N CYS A 6 -23.39 -0.23 9.66
CA CYS A 6 -22.39 -0.31 8.58
C CYS A 6 -21.28 0.73 8.75
N ARG A 7 -21.65 1.97 9.10
CA ARG A 7 -20.68 3.07 9.31
C ARG A 7 -19.74 2.78 10.47
N ARG A 8 -20.27 2.29 11.60
CA ARG A 8 -19.45 1.92 12.76
C ARG A 8 -18.48 0.77 12.45
N GLU A 9 -18.91 -0.19 11.63
CA GLU A 9 -18.03 -1.26 11.17
C GLU A 9 -16.91 -0.71 10.28
N ILE A 10 -17.23 0.16 9.32
CA ILE A 10 -16.24 0.84 8.46
C ILE A 10 -15.24 1.64 9.31
N ASP A 11 -15.71 2.42 10.30
CA ASP A 11 -14.84 3.19 11.18
C ASP A 11 -13.86 2.28 11.96
N GLY A 12 -14.30 1.09 12.35
CA GLY A 12 -13.45 0.08 12.99
C GLY A 12 -12.35 -0.40 12.05
N LEU A 13 -12.73 -0.79 10.83
CA LEU A 13 -11.81 -1.23 9.78
C LEU A 13 -10.80 -0.14 9.41
N ASP A 14 -11.25 1.11 9.29
CA ASP A 14 -10.38 2.24 8.95
C ASP A 14 -9.30 2.50 10.00
N ARG A 15 -9.61 2.30 11.29
CA ARG A 15 -8.60 2.38 12.37
C ARG A 15 -7.54 1.30 12.24
N GLU A 16 -7.92 0.10 11.83
CA GLU A 16 -6.98 -0.99 11.60
C GLU A 16 -6.13 -0.74 10.34
N LEU A 17 -6.76 -0.30 9.25
CA LEU A 17 -6.08 0.08 8.02
C LEU A 17 -5.05 1.18 8.25
N ALA A 18 -5.39 2.21 9.03
CA ALA A 18 -4.47 3.29 9.36
C ALA A 18 -3.20 2.77 10.05
N LYS A 19 -3.34 1.90 11.06
CA LYS A 19 -2.19 1.29 11.75
C LYS A 19 -1.34 0.41 10.83
N ILE A 20 -1.98 -0.35 9.95
CA ILE A 20 -1.28 -1.20 8.97
C ILE A 20 -0.51 -0.34 7.97
N LEU A 21 -1.12 0.73 7.47
CA LEU A 21 -0.50 1.65 6.51
C LEU A 21 0.66 2.42 7.14
N GLU A 22 0.52 2.88 8.38
CA GLU A 22 1.61 3.51 9.13
C GLU A 22 2.81 2.57 9.26
N ARG A 23 2.59 1.34 9.74
CA ARG A 23 3.65 0.32 9.82
C ARG A 23 4.27 0.05 8.45
N ARG A 24 3.45 0.02 7.40
CA ARG A 24 3.93 -0.17 6.03
C ARG A 24 4.86 0.98 5.60
N MET A 25 4.54 2.23 5.95
CA MET A 25 5.40 3.39 5.64
C MET A 25 6.72 3.35 6.41
N GLN A 26 6.73 2.92 7.67
CA GLN A 26 7.97 2.70 8.43
C GLN A 26 8.90 1.69 7.73
N VAL A 27 8.34 0.61 7.18
CA VAL A 27 9.11 -0.36 6.38
C VAL A 27 9.60 0.26 5.07
N VAL A 28 8.81 1.12 4.42
CA VAL A 28 9.24 1.86 3.22
C VAL A 28 10.44 2.76 3.53
N ALA A 29 10.48 3.44 4.69
CA ALA A 29 11.64 4.23 5.10
C ALA A 29 12.91 3.36 5.23
N ALA A 30 12.79 2.15 5.80
CA ALA A 30 13.91 1.21 5.87
C ALA A 30 14.36 0.74 4.47
N VAL A 31 13.42 0.49 3.56
CA VAL A 31 13.72 0.18 2.15
C VAL A 31 14.41 1.35 1.45
N ALA A 32 13.98 2.58 1.70
CA ALA A 32 14.58 3.80 1.15
C ALA A 32 16.04 3.94 1.59
N ALA A 33 16.31 3.73 2.89
CA ALA A 33 17.67 3.76 3.44
C ALA A 33 18.57 2.71 2.78
N TYR A 34 18.08 1.47 2.67
CA TYR A 34 18.79 0.38 2.00
C TYR A 34 19.11 0.72 0.54
N LYS A 35 18.10 1.14 -0.24
CA LYS A 35 18.30 1.48 -1.65
C LYS A 35 19.25 2.66 -1.84
N LYS A 36 19.26 3.63 -0.91
CA LYS A 36 20.17 4.77 -0.94
C LYS A 36 21.62 4.33 -0.74
N GLU A 37 21.85 3.46 0.24
CA GLU A 37 23.18 2.88 0.51
C GLU A 37 23.69 2.03 -0.66
N HIS A 38 22.79 1.33 -1.35
CA HIS A 38 23.13 0.46 -2.48
C HIS A 38 22.96 1.10 -3.88
N HIS A 39 22.72 2.42 -3.96
CA HIS A 39 22.51 3.15 -5.22
C HIS A 39 21.43 2.53 -6.14
N MET A 40 20.35 2.02 -5.55
CA MET A 40 19.24 1.40 -6.27
C MET A 40 18.15 2.42 -6.62
N GLU A 41 17.42 2.18 -7.70
CA GLU A 41 16.30 3.01 -8.12
C GLU A 41 15.05 2.81 -7.25
N ILE A 42 14.25 3.87 -7.12
CA ILE A 42 12.95 3.84 -6.43
C ILE A 42 11.94 3.03 -7.24
N TYR A 43 11.89 3.26 -8.56
CA TYR A 43 10.92 2.63 -9.43
C TYR A 43 11.33 1.20 -9.78
N ASP A 44 10.54 0.24 -9.30
CA ASP A 44 10.69 -1.17 -9.66
C ASP A 44 9.37 -1.71 -10.27
N PRO A 45 9.24 -1.70 -11.61
CA PRO A 45 8.02 -2.14 -12.27
C PRO A 45 7.74 -3.64 -12.09
N ARG A 46 8.78 -4.46 -11.86
CA ARG A 46 8.61 -5.89 -11.61
C ARG A 46 7.99 -6.09 -10.24
N ARG A 47 8.51 -5.38 -9.23
CA ARG A 47 7.98 -5.42 -7.87
C ARG A 47 6.53 -4.92 -7.80
N GLU A 48 6.21 -3.81 -8.46
CA GLU A 48 4.84 -3.27 -8.48
C GLU A 48 3.86 -4.28 -9.08
N ARG A 49 4.22 -4.89 -10.22
CA ARG A 49 3.39 -5.93 -10.86
C ARG A 49 3.14 -7.11 -9.92
N GLN A 50 4.18 -7.60 -9.25
CA GLN A 50 4.05 -8.70 -8.28
C GLN A 50 3.11 -8.35 -7.13
N VAL A 51 3.11 -7.11 -6.63
CA VAL A 51 2.17 -6.67 -5.59
C VAL A 51 0.74 -6.71 -6.12
N LEU A 52 0.48 -6.12 -7.28
CA LEU A 52 -0.87 -6.05 -7.86
C LEU A 52 -1.44 -7.43 -8.20
N ASP A 53 -0.59 -8.33 -8.71
CA ASP A 53 -1.00 -9.70 -9.02
C ASP A 53 -1.27 -10.49 -7.74
N LYS A 54 -0.45 -10.31 -6.69
CA LYS A 54 -0.70 -10.89 -5.37
C LYS A 54 -2.05 -10.47 -4.80
N ILE A 55 -2.40 -9.19 -4.88
CA ILE A 55 -3.69 -8.69 -4.37
C ILE A 55 -4.87 -9.24 -5.17
N SER A 56 -4.74 -9.30 -6.49
CA SER A 56 -5.75 -9.91 -7.35
C SER A 56 -6.00 -11.38 -6.99
N ASN A 57 -4.93 -12.11 -6.63
CA ASN A 57 -5.00 -13.51 -6.25
C ASN A 57 -5.56 -13.73 -4.84
N LEU A 58 -5.20 -12.87 -3.88
CA LEU A 58 -5.72 -12.91 -2.51
C LEU A 58 -7.20 -12.50 -2.41
N THR A 59 -7.72 -11.80 -3.42
CA THR A 59 -9.13 -11.41 -3.45
C THR A 59 -9.99 -12.62 -3.80
N GLU A 60 -10.76 -13.12 -2.83
CA GLU A 60 -11.72 -14.21 -3.03
C GLU A 60 -12.87 -13.79 -3.96
N GLN A 61 -13.42 -12.60 -3.72
CA GLN A 61 -14.46 -12.00 -4.54
C GLN A 61 -13.88 -11.35 -5.79
N LYS A 62 -13.86 -12.08 -6.91
CA LYS A 62 -13.20 -11.63 -8.15
C LYS A 62 -13.74 -10.32 -8.73
N ASN A 63 -14.99 -9.97 -8.45
CA ASN A 63 -15.57 -8.67 -8.81
C ASN A 63 -14.96 -7.48 -8.03
N LEU A 64 -14.39 -7.71 -6.84
CA LEU A 64 -13.72 -6.68 -6.04
C LEU A 64 -12.26 -6.46 -6.44
N ALA A 65 -11.64 -7.42 -7.13
CA ALA A 65 -10.22 -7.37 -7.48
C ALA A 65 -9.81 -6.08 -8.22
N PRO A 66 -10.58 -5.55 -9.20
CA PRO A 66 -10.22 -4.29 -9.86
C PRO A 66 -10.19 -3.09 -8.90
N TYR A 67 -11.06 -3.07 -7.89
CA TYR A 67 -11.12 -1.99 -6.90
C TYR A 67 -9.91 -2.05 -5.97
N LEU A 68 -9.61 -3.24 -5.43
CA LEU A 68 -8.45 -3.45 -4.57
C LEU A 68 -7.13 -3.18 -5.30
N ARG A 69 -7.05 -3.54 -6.59
CA ARG A 69 -5.88 -3.22 -7.44
C ARG A 69 -5.62 -1.71 -7.52
N ARG A 70 -6.67 -0.90 -7.69
CA ARG A 70 -6.54 0.57 -7.72
C ARG A 70 -6.11 1.15 -6.37
N ILE A 71 -6.69 0.67 -5.28
CA ILE A 71 -6.29 1.08 -3.92
C ILE A 71 -4.80 0.77 -3.69
N TYR A 72 -4.35 -0.43 -4.04
CA TYR A 72 -2.94 -0.80 -3.91
C TYR A 72 -2.00 0.01 -4.80
N GLN A 73 -2.44 0.39 -6.01
CA GLN A 73 -1.68 1.31 -6.84
C GLN A 73 -1.48 2.65 -6.12
N CYS A 74 -2.55 3.24 -5.56
CA CYS A 74 -2.44 4.48 -4.79
C CYS A 74 -1.50 4.34 -3.59
N ILE A 75 -1.59 3.23 -2.84
CA ILE A 75 -0.67 2.97 -1.72
C ILE A 75 0.78 2.93 -2.20
N MET A 76 1.08 2.25 -3.31
CA MET A 76 2.42 2.17 -3.88
C MET A 76 2.92 3.53 -4.37
N ASP A 77 2.05 4.33 -4.99
CA ASP A 77 2.40 5.66 -5.49
C ASP A 77 2.76 6.61 -4.35
N GLU A 78 1.97 6.64 -3.26
CA GLU A 78 2.30 7.40 -2.06
C GLU A 78 3.58 6.89 -1.38
N SER A 79 3.81 5.58 -1.39
CA SER A 79 5.06 5.00 -0.86
C SER A 79 6.29 5.49 -1.62
N LYS A 80 6.22 5.54 -2.96
CA LYS A 80 7.31 6.05 -3.79
C LYS A 80 7.59 7.53 -3.54
N LYS A 81 6.55 8.33 -3.27
CA LYS A 81 6.72 9.75 -2.88
C LYS A 81 7.44 9.86 -1.55
N TYR A 82 6.98 9.12 -0.55
CA TYR A 82 7.62 9.08 0.77
C TYR A 82 9.07 8.58 0.70
N GLU A 83 9.34 7.55 -0.12
CA GLU A 83 10.68 7.03 -0.40
C GLU A 83 11.60 8.09 -1.03
N ARG A 84 11.10 8.86 -2.02
CA ARG A 84 11.85 9.98 -2.64
C ARG A 84 12.28 11.03 -1.61
N GLU A 85 11.32 11.47 -0.78
CA GLU A 85 11.57 12.43 0.30
C GLU A 85 12.66 11.93 1.27
N HIS A 86 12.65 10.63 1.61
CA HIS A 86 13.66 10.02 2.50
C HIS A 86 15.02 9.83 1.84
N MET A 87 15.05 9.63 0.52
CA MET A 87 16.29 9.57 -0.24
C MET A 87 16.90 10.96 -0.46
N GLY A 88 16.10 12.02 -0.36
CA GLY A 88 16.52 13.42 -0.52
C GLY A 88 16.55 13.87 -1.98
N ILE A 89 15.66 13.32 -2.81
CA ILE A 89 15.55 13.57 -4.25
C ILE A 89 14.12 13.93 -4.67
#